data_AF-A0A1J6X3X1-F1
#
_entry.id   AF-A0A1J6X3X1-F1
#
_cell.length_a   1.000
_cell.length_b   1.000
_cell.length_c   1.000
_cell.angle_alpha   90.00
_cell.angle_beta   90.00
_cell.angle_gamma   90.00
#
_symmetry.space_group_name_H-M   'P 1'
#
loop_
_entity.id
_entity.type
_entity.pdbx_description
1 polymer ?
#
loop_
_entity_poly.entity_id
_entity_poly.type
_entity_poly.pdbx_seq_one_letter_code
_entity_poly.pdbx_strand_id
1 'polypeptide(L)'
;MQNSIRFKPEYITIPLIGIAGIVLFLTLFAGLASVQSSITFSLIIVLLSFLTADLKKEFWKYKPQKAASKYVVLIFLFSFLTLM
;
A
#
# COMPACT_ATOMS: atom_id res chain seq x y z
N MET A 1 -28.87 11.12 -18.11
CA MET A 1 -28.25 10.81 -16.81
C MET A 1 -26.75 10.71 -17.01
N GLN A 2 -26.00 11.75 -16.68
CA GLN A 2 -24.54 11.76 -16.78
C GLN A 2 -24.00 10.96 -15.59
N ASN A 3 -23.64 9.71 -15.84
CA ASN A 3 -23.05 8.84 -14.83
C ASN A 3 -21.61 9.33 -14.58
N SER A 4 -21.43 10.30 -13.69
CA SER A 4 -20.11 10.77 -13.31
C SER A 4 -19.39 9.59 -12.65
N ILE A 5 -18.41 9.02 -13.35
CA ILE A 5 -17.53 8.00 -12.80
C ILE A 5 -16.79 8.67 -11.62
N ARG A 6 -17.28 8.44 -10.40
CA ARG A 6 -16.60 8.92 -9.20
C ARG A 6 -15.32 8.12 -9.07
N PHE A 7 -14.21 8.78 -9.38
CA PHE A 7 -12.87 8.20 -9.25
C PHE A 7 -12.66 7.79 -7.78
N LYS A 8 -12.54 6.49 -7.52
CA LYS A 8 -12.21 5.98 -6.19
C LYS A 8 -10.69 5.86 -6.06
N PRO A 9 -10.09 6.36 -4.96
CA PRO A 9 -8.65 6.26 -4.73
C PRO A 9 -8.13 4.80 -4.72
N GLU A 10 -9.00 3.84 -4.38
CA GLU A 10 -8.70 2.39 -4.43
C GLU A 10 -8.26 1.92 -5.82
N TYR A 11 -8.74 2.56 -6.89
CA TYR A 11 -8.36 2.21 -8.26
C TYR A 11 -6.89 2.54 -8.57
N ILE A 12 -6.24 3.39 -7.77
CA ILE A 12 -4.81 3.68 -7.89
C ILE A 12 -3.99 2.71 -7.04
N THR A 13 -4.42 2.46 -5.80
CA THR A 13 -3.60 1.70 -4.85
C THR A 13 -3.54 0.21 -5.19
N ILE A 14 -4.62 -0.38 -5.71
CA ILE A 14 -4.66 -1.79 -6.14
C ILE A 14 -3.62 -2.11 -7.24
N PRO A 15 -3.59 -1.39 -8.38
CA PRO A 15 -2.59 -1.67 -9.41
C PRO A 15 -1.16 -1.39 -8.93
N LEU A 16 -0.94 -0.41 -8.06
CA LEU A 16 0.37 -0.15 -7.42
C LEU A 16 0.86 -1.35 -6.59
N ILE A 17 -0.02 -1.99 -5.82
CA ILE A 17 0.32 -3.24 -5.09
C ILE A 17 0.73 -4.32 -6.09
N GLY A 18 -0.04 -4.48 -7.17
CA GLY A 18 0.24 -5.46 -8.22
C GLY A 18 1.61 -5.25 -8.86
N ILE A 19 1.92 -4.01 -9.26
CA ILE A 19 3.21 -3.63 -9.86
C ILE A 19 4.35 -3.89 -8.86
N ALA A 20 4.23 -3.42 -7.62
CA ALA A 20 5.26 -3.63 -6.60
C ALA A 20 5.51 -5.12 -6.32
N GLY A 21 4.45 -5.94 -6.31
CA GLY A 21 4.54 -7.39 -6.15
C GLY A 21 5.23 -8.07 -7.34
N ILE A 22 4.88 -7.68 -8.57
CA ILE A 22 5.52 -8.22 -9.78
C ILE A 22 7.01 -7.84 -9.82
N VAL A 23 7.34 -6.58 -9.52
CA VAL A 23 8.73 -6.11 -9.49
C VAL A 23 9.54 -6.88 -8.44
N LEU A 24 9.00 -7.05 -7.24
CA LEU A 24 9.64 -7.86 -6.19
C LEU A 24 9.86 -9.31 -6.65
N PHE A 25 8.84 -9.93 -7.24
CA PHE A 25 8.94 -11.30 -7.74
C PHE A 25 10.01 -11.45 -8.83
N LEU A 26 10.03 -10.54 -9.80
CA LEU A 26 11.03 -10.53 -10.88
C LEU A 26 12.44 -10.29 -10.35
N THR A 27 12.63 -9.37 -9.40
CA THR A 27 13.96 -9.09 -8.82
C THR A 27 14.46 -10.25 -7.96
N LEU A 28 13.57 -10.93 -7.22
CA LEU A 28 13.91 -12.16 -6.50
C LEU A 28 14.30 -13.28 -7.46
N PHE A 29 13.51 -13.48 -8.53
CA PHE A 29 13.77 -14.54 -9.52
C PHE A 29 15.06 -14.28 -10.32
N ALA A 30 15.35 -13.03 -10.62
CA ALA A 30 16.59 -12.62 -11.29
C ALA A 30 17.83 -12.67 -10.37
N GLY A 31 17.67 -12.95 -9.07
CA GLY A 31 18.76 -12.94 -8.10
C GLY A 31 19.38 -11.56 -7.86
N LEU A 32 18.72 -10.49 -8.33
CA LEU A 32 19.15 -9.10 -8.19
C LEU A 32 18.63 -8.46 -6.90
N ALA A 33 17.71 -9.13 -6.21
CA ALA A 33 17.15 -8.66 -4.96
C ALA A 33 18.18 -8.74 -3.83
N SER A 34 18.63 -7.57 -3.37
CA SER A 34 19.30 -7.47 -2.08
C SER A 34 18.30 -7.67 -0.94
N VAL A 35 18.78 -8.11 0.23
CA VAL A 35 17.94 -8.23 1.44
C VAL A 35 17.23 -6.92 1.77
N GLN A 36 17.94 -5.78 1.62
CA GLN A 36 17.39 -4.45 1.81
C GLN A 36 16.24 -4.17 0.82
N SER A 37 16.43 -4.49 -0.46
CA SER A 37 15.41 -4.30 -1.49
C SER A 37 14.17 -5.16 -1.23
N SER A 38 14.35 -6.42 -0.84
CA SER A 38 13.22 -7.31 -0.52
C SER A 38 12.41 -6.82 0.67
N ILE A 39 13.08 -6.32 1.72
CA ILE A 39 12.42 -5.74 2.90
C ILE A 39 11.65 -4.46 2.50
N THR A 40 12.29 -3.59 1.73
CA THR A 40 11.71 -2.31 1.25
C THR A 40 10.43 -2.55 0.45
N PHE A 41 10.49 -3.43 -0.57
CA PHE A 41 9.32 -3.77 -1.38
C PHE A 41 8.23 -4.46 -0.57
N SER A 42 8.58 -5.33 0.37
CA SER A 42 7.61 -5.97 1.26
C SER A 42 6.89 -4.95 2.15
N LEU A 43 7.62 -3.98 2.72
CA LEU A 43 7.04 -2.88 3.48
C LEU A 43 6.10 -2.04 2.61
N ILE A 44 6.51 -1.68 1.39
CA ILE A 44 5.69 -0.90 0.45
C ILE A 44 4.37 -1.63 0.15
N ILE A 45 4.41 -2.94 -0.11
CA ILE A 45 3.23 -3.77 -0.35
C ILE A 45 2.29 -3.77 0.86
N VAL A 46 2.84 -3.94 2.07
CA VAL A 46 2.05 -3.88 3.32
C VAL A 46 1.39 -2.52 3.48
N LEU A 47 2.14 -1.45 3.24
CA LEU A 47 1.71 -0.06 3.42
C LEU A 47 0.58 0.30 2.44
N LEU A 48 0.76 -0.04 1.16
CA LEU A 48 -0.27 0.11 0.13
C LEU A 48 -1.49 -0.77 0.41
N SER A 49 -1.31 -1.98 0.95
CA SER A 49 -2.42 -2.87 1.31
C SER A 49 -3.25 -2.31 2.46
N PHE A 50 -2.59 -1.76 3.49
CA PHE A 50 -3.28 -1.06 4.58
C PHE A 50 -4.02 0.17 4.07
N LEU A 51 -3.39 0.99 3.22
CA LEU A 51 -4.02 2.18 2.63
C LEU A 51 -5.24 1.80 1.79
N THR A 52 -5.13 0.75 0.96
CA THR A 52 -6.24 0.24 0.14
C THR A 52 -7.39 -0.27 1.01
N ALA A 53 -7.07 -1.03 2.06
CA ALA A 53 -8.06 -1.54 2.99
C ALA A 53 -8.78 -0.42 3.76
N ASP A 54 -8.09 0.68 4.06
CA ASP A 54 -8.68 1.82 4.77
C ASP A 54 -9.56 2.67 3.84
N LEU A 55 -9.09 2.98 2.62
CA LEU A 55 -9.87 3.65 1.58
C LEU A 55 -11.17 2.90 1.27
N LYS A 56 -11.09 1.56 1.15
CA LYS A 56 -12.26 0.69 0.96
C LYS A 56 -13.21 0.68 2.15
N LYS A 57 -12.70 0.86 3.37
CA LYS A 57 -13.48 0.83 4.61
C LYS A 57 -14.18 2.16 4.88
N GLU A 58 -13.52 3.29 4.61
CA GLU A 58 -14.17 4.61 4.66
C GLU A 58 -15.32 4.72 3.65
N PHE A 59 -15.22 4.08 2.49
CA PHE A 59 -16.32 4.04 1.52
C PHE A 59 -17.52 3.19 1.96
N TRP A 60 -17.32 2.23 2.88
CA TRP A 60 -18.33 1.23 3.23
C TRP A 60 -18.96 1.37 4.63
N LYS A 61 -18.36 2.11 5.58
CA LYS A 61 -19.01 2.35 6.89
C LYS A 61 -18.27 3.39 7.74
N TYR A 62 -19.00 4.42 8.17
CA TYR A 62 -18.69 5.27 9.32
C TYR A 62 -18.40 4.40 10.56
N LYS A 63 -17.12 4.21 10.93
CA LYS A 63 -16.70 3.75 12.27
C LYS A 63 -15.33 4.36 12.63
N PRO A 64 -15.29 5.46 13.40
CA PRO A 64 -14.14 6.37 13.42
C PRO A 64 -12.99 6.00 14.38
N GLN A 65 -13.08 4.96 15.22
CA GLN A 65 -12.21 4.90 16.41
C GLN A 65 -10.91 4.08 16.31
N LYS A 66 -10.64 3.32 15.24
CA LYS A 66 -9.41 2.49 15.12
C LYS A 66 -8.51 2.80 13.93
N ALA A 67 -8.80 3.86 13.17
CA ALA A 67 -8.01 4.23 12.00
C ALA A 67 -6.67 4.89 12.40
N ALA A 68 -6.69 5.74 13.43
CA ALA A 68 -5.53 6.52 13.86
C ALA A 68 -4.28 5.68 14.19
N SER A 69 -4.41 4.53 14.88
CA SER A 69 -3.26 3.68 15.21
C SER A 69 -2.62 3.04 13.98
N LYS A 70 -3.41 2.74 12.94
CA LYS A 70 -2.88 2.19 11.69
C LYS A 70 -2.05 3.23 10.93
N TYR A 71 -2.49 4.49 10.93
CA TYR A 71 -1.74 5.59 10.32
C TYR A 71 -0.43 5.88 11.06
N VAL A 72 -0.41 5.76 12.39
CA VAL A 72 0.84 5.85 13.17
C VAL A 72 1.81 4.74 12.76
N VAL A 73 1.34 3.50 12.65
CA VAL A 73 2.18 2.38 12.16
C VAL A 73 2.67 2.62 10.73
N LEU A 74 1.83 3.19 9.86
CA LEU A 74 2.19 3.59 8.50
C LEU A 74 3.28 4.67 8.48
N ILE A 75 3.15 5.71 9.31
CA ILE A 75 4.14 6.80 9.42
C ILE A 75 5.48 6.25 9.94
N PHE A 76 5.45 5.33 10.91
CA PHE A 76 6.65 4.66 11.41
C PHE A 76 7.29 3.76 10.33
N LEU A 77 6.50 2.96 9.61
CA LEU A 77 7.01 2.15 8.49
C LEU A 77 7.61 3.03 7.40
N PHE A 78 6.95 4.14 7.05
CA PHE A 78 7.42 5.05 6.01
C PHE A 78 8.69 5.78 6.46
N SER A 79 8.74 6.23 7.71
CA SER A 79 9.96 6.84 8.29
C SER A 79 11.13 5.85 8.29
N PHE A 80 10.87 4.58 8.62
CA PHE A 80 11.88 3.53 8.54
C PHE A 80 12.38 3.30 7.11
N LEU A 81 11.46 3.34 6.12
CA LEU A 81 11.78 3.23 4.71
C LEU A 81 12.63 4.41 4.20
N THR A 82 12.40 5.62 4.72
CA THR A 82 13.09 6.85 4.28
C THR A 82 14.49 6.99 4.89
N LEU A 83 14.73 6.32 6.03
CA LEU A 83 16.02 6.29 6.73
C LEU A 83 16.95 5.16 6.27
N MET A 84 16.44 4.19 5.51
CA MET A 84 17.21 3.11 4.86
C MET A 84 17.78 3.54 3.52
#